data_AF-A0A353C890-F1
#
_entry.id   AF-A0A353C890-F1
#
_cell.length_a   1.000
_cell.length_b   1.000
_cell.length_c   1.000
_cell.angle_alpha   90.00
_cell.angle_beta   90.00
_cell.angle_gamma   90.00
#
_symmetry.space_group_name_H-M   'P 1'
#
loop_
_entity.id
_entity.type
_entity.pdbx_description
1 polymer ?
#
loop_
_entity_poly.entity_id
_entity_poly.type
_entity_poly.pdbx_seq_one_letter_code
_entity_poly.pdbx_strand_id
1 'polypeptide(L)'
;LSSQLQYIFAVSRFAHYLKAMMRDKVGSFMSRKEAEMFLNKWISQYVLENDVAPASQKAKYPLREARVDVAEIPGKPGCYRAVAFLRPHFQLDELSVSLRLVADLPPPAK
;
A
#
# COMPACT_ATOMS: atom_id res chain seq x y z
N LEU A 1 6.63 21.61 7.56
CA LEU A 1 7.01 20.92 6.31
C LEU A 1 8.00 19.78 6.55
N SER A 2 9.13 20.02 7.26
CA SER A 2 10.09 18.98 7.66
C SER A 2 9.49 17.85 8.52
N SER A 3 8.49 18.16 9.33
CA SER A 3 7.71 17.21 10.14
C SER A 3 6.99 16.12 9.34
N GLN A 4 6.85 16.26 8.02
CA GLN A 4 6.15 15.29 7.17
C GLN A 4 7.11 14.33 6.42
N LEU A 5 8.41 14.58 6.43
CA LEU A 5 9.38 13.80 5.65
C LEU A 5 9.42 12.32 6.06
N GLN A 6 9.32 12.03 7.35
CA GLN A 6 9.30 10.65 7.85
C GLN A 6 8.13 9.86 7.26
N TYR A 7 6.96 10.48 7.12
CA TYR A 7 5.77 9.90 6.49
C TYR A 7 5.94 9.74 4.99
N ILE A 8 6.43 10.78 4.32
CA ILE A 8 6.68 10.75 2.87
C ILE A 8 7.65 9.61 2.55
N PHE A 9 8.73 9.44 3.32
CA PHE A 9 9.68 8.34 3.13
C PHE A 9 9.06 6.97 3.44
N ALA A 10 8.28 6.84 4.52
CA ALA A 10 7.59 5.61 4.84
C ALA A 10 6.63 5.20 3.70
N VAL A 11 5.79 6.13 3.25
CA VAL A 11 4.81 5.90 2.17
C VAL A 11 5.50 5.64 0.84
N SER A 12 6.54 6.41 0.50
CA SER A 12 7.31 6.21 -0.73
C SER A 12 7.96 4.84 -0.79
N ARG A 13 8.36 4.28 0.36
CA ARG A 13 8.88 2.92 0.43
C ARG A 13 7.81 1.88 0.12
N PHE A 14 6.61 2.01 0.70
CA PHE A 14 5.47 1.14 0.37
C PHE A 14 5.05 1.28 -1.10
N ALA A 15 4.98 2.51 -1.60
CA ALA A 15 4.73 2.82 -3.00
C ALA A 15 5.67 2.05 -3.94
N HIS A 16 6.97 2.09 -3.63
CA HIS A 16 8.00 1.43 -4.41
C HIS A 16 7.82 -0.09 -4.41
N TYR A 17 7.58 -0.70 -3.24
CA TYR A 17 7.33 -2.13 -3.14
C TYR A 17 6.07 -2.56 -3.88
N LEU A 18 4.95 -1.88 -3.69
CA LEU A 18 3.69 -2.19 -4.38
C LEU A 18 3.88 -2.14 -5.90
N LYS A 19 4.58 -1.13 -6.40
CA LYS A 19 4.88 -1.01 -7.84
C LYS A 19 5.79 -2.12 -8.34
N ALA A 20 6.86 -2.45 -7.62
CA ALA A 20 7.78 -3.52 -8.01
C ALA A 20 7.09 -4.89 -8.03
N MET A 21 6.38 -5.25 -6.94
CA MET A 21 5.64 -6.52 -6.86
C MET A 21 4.61 -6.67 -7.98
N MET A 22 3.85 -5.61 -8.26
CA MET A 22 2.85 -5.66 -9.31
C MET A 22 3.45 -5.71 -10.72
N ARG A 23 4.60 -5.05 -10.94
CA ARG A 23 5.34 -5.16 -12.21
C ARG A 23 5.73 -6.60 -12.49
N ASP A 24 6.22 -7.32 -11.48
CA ASP A 24 6.65 -8.72 -11.62
C ASP A 24 5.47 -9.68 -11.82
N LYS A 25 4.23 -9.21 -11.60
CA LYS A 25 2.99 -9.95 -11.86
C LYS A 25 2.32 -9.58 -13.19
N VAL A 26 2.84 -8.61 -13.93
CA VAL A 26 2.36 -8.30 -15.29
C VAL A 26 2.57 -9.52 -16.19
N GLY A 27 1.52 -9.97 -16.87
CA GLY A 27 1.55 -11.20 -17.68
C GLY A 27 1.05 -12.45 -16.95
N SER A 28 0.84 -12.39 -15.63
CA SER A 28 0.18 -13.48 -14.92
C SER A 28 -1.34 -13.42 -15.05
N PHE A 29 -2.00 -14.58 -15.05
CA PHE A 29 -3.46 -14.68 -14.95
C PHE A 29 -3.90 -14.43 -13.52
N MET A 30 -3.96 -13.15 -13.13
CA MET A 30 -4.42 -12.71 -11.82
C MET A 30 -5.71 -11.89 -11.97
N SER A 31 -6.78 -12.35 -11.33
CA SER A 31 -8.04 -11.60 -11.24
C SER A 31 -7.91 -10.39 -10.30
N ARG A 32 -8.82 -9.43 -10.44
CA ARG A 32 -8.94 -8.27 -9.55
C ARG A 32 -8.91 -8.66 -8.06
N LYS A 33 -9.69 -9.69 -7.69
CA LYS A 33 -9.83 -10.16 -6.29
C LYS A 33 -8.55 -10.82 -5.79
N GLU A 34 -7.84 -11.56 -6.64
CA GLU A 34 -6.56 -12.17 -6.28
C GLU A 34 -5.47 -11.10 -6.10
N ALA A 35 -5.45 -10.06 -6.94
CA ALA A 35 -4.53 -8.92 -6.78
C ALA A 35 -4.79 -8.19 -5.47
N GLU A 36 -6.06 -7.92 -5.15
CA GLU A 36 -6.46 -7.30 -3.88
C GLU A 36 -6.03 -8.14 -2.66
N MET A 37 -6.31 -9.45 -2.68
CA MET A 37 -5.93 -10.36 -1.60
C MET A 37 -4.41 -10.46 -1.45
N PHE A 38 -3.68 -10.54 -2.56
CA PHE A 38 -2.23 -10.60 -2.59
C PHE A 38 -1.59 -9.35 -1.96
N LEU A 39 -2.03 -8.16 -2.38
CA LEU A 39 -1.49 -6.89 -1.89
C LEU A 39 -1.83 -6.66 -0.41
N ASN A 40 -3.06 -6.98 0.01
CA ASN A 40 -3.45 -6.87 1.42
C ASN A 40 -2.70 -7.87 2.31
N LYS A 41 -2.49 -9.10 1.85
CA LYS A 41 -1.70 -10.10 2.59
C LYS A 41 -0.24 -9.69 2.76
N TRP A 42 0.34 -9.04 1.75
CA TRP A 42 1.70 -8.52 1.84
C TRP A 42 1.78 -7.34 2.81
N ILE A 43 0.87 -6.37 2.69
CA ILE A 43 0.96 -5.15 3.50
C ILE A 43 0.64 -5.38 4.98
N SER A 44 -0.20 -6.37 5.30
CA SER A 44 -0.53 -6.75 6.67
C SER A 44 0.69 -7.23 7.47
N GLN A 45 1.76 -7.66 6.79
CA GLN A 45 3.03 -8.04 7.45
C GLN A 45 3.76 -6.84 8.09
N TYR A 46 3.36 -5.62 7.75
CA TYR A 46 3.93 -4.37 8.25
C TYR A 46 2.97 -3.62 9.19
N VAL A 47 1.82 -4.22 9.50
CA VAL A 47 0.80 -3.66 10.38
C VAL A 47 0.99 -4.18 11.80
N LEU A 48 0.92 -3.28 12.77
CA LEU A 48 0.88 -3.60 14.19
C LEU A 48 -0.30 -2.89 14.83
N GLU A 49 -1.26 -3.67 15.33
CA GLU A 49 -2.50 -3.12 15.90
C GLU A 49 -2.31 -2.58 17.33
N ASN A 50 -1.20 -2.91 17.98
CA ASN A 50 -0.93 -2.52 19.37
C ASN A 50 -0.22 -1.16 19.46
N ASP A 51 -0.95 -0.15 19.92
CA ASP A 51 -0.45 1.21 20.12
C ASP A 51 0.53 1.38 21.28
N VAL A 52 0.54 0.46 22.23
CA VAL A 52 1.40 0.54 23.43
C VAL A 52 2.74 -0.18 23.18
N ALA A 53 2.93 -0.74 21.97
CA ALA A 53 4.14 -1.44 21.62
C ALA A 53 5.40 -0.54 21.73
N PRO A 54 6.54 -1.11 22.14
CA PRO A 54 7.80 -0.37 22.25
C PRO A 54 8.22 0.20 20.89
N ALA A 55 8.97 1.30 20.92
CA ALA A 55 9.43 1.99 19.70
C ALA A 55 10.19 1.07 18.73
N SER A 56 10.91 0.07 19.25
CA SER A 56 11.61 -0.95 18.45
C SER A 56 10.67 -1.86 17.64
N GLN A 57 9.47 -2.16 18.16
CA GLN A 57 8.45 -2.91 17.41
C GLN A 57 7.75 -1.99 16.40
N LYS A 58 7.38 -0.78 16.78
CA LYS A 58 6.78 0.22 15.87
C LYS A 58 7.70 0.58 14.69
N ALA A 59 9.01 0.53 14.89
CA ALA A 59 9.97 0.72 13.80
C ALA A 59 9.99 -0.45 12.81
N LYS A 60 9.76 -1.69 13.29
CA LYS A 60 9.68 -2.90 12.45
C LYS A 60 8.32 -3.00 11.72
N TYR A 61 7.26 -2.55 12.38
CA TYR A 61 5.89 -2.53 11.87
C TYR A 61 5.38 -1.09 11.85
N PRO A 62 5.71 -0.32 10.80
CA PRO A 62 5.50 1.13 10.80
C PRO A 62 4.04 1.56 10.63
N LEU A 63 3.14 0.64 10.25
CA LEU A 63 1.73 0.92 9.98
C LEU A 63 0.87 0.46 11.15
N ARG A 64 -0.04 1.33 11.59
CA ARG A 64 -1.13 0.98 12.51
C ARG A 64 -2.27 0.29 11.77
N GLU A 65 -2.55 0.75 10.55
CA GLU A 65 -3.60 0.21 9.69
C GLU A 65 -3.19 0.37 8.24
N ALA A 66 -3.55 -0.60 7.41
CA ALA A 66 -3.35 -0.52 5.97
C ALA A 66 -4.43 -1.30 5.21
N ARG A 67 -4.86 -0.74 4.08
CA ARG A 67 -5.80 -1.38 3.17
C ARG A 67 -5.42 -1.06 1.73
N VAL A 68 -5.56 -2.02 0.83
CA VAL A 68 -5.40 -1.80 -0.61
C VAL A 68 -6.69 -2.19 -1.32
N ASP A 69 -7.32 -1.25 -2.01
CA ASP A 69 -8.51 -1.52 -2.81
C ASP A 69 -8.10 -1.67 -4.27
N VAL A 70 -8.64 -2.67 -4.96
CA VAL A 70 -8.36 -2.89 -6.40
C VAL A 70 -9.64 -2.85 -7.21
N ALA A 71 -9.67 -1.98 -8.21
CA ALA A 71 -10.79 -1.83 -9.14
C ALA A 71 -10.35 -2.07 -10.58
N GLU A 72 -11.25 -2.56 -11.43
CA GLU A 72 -11.02 -2.60 -12.88
C GLU A 72 -11.10 -1.21 -13.48
N ILE A 73 -10.33 -0.98 -14.56
CA ILE A 73 -10.38 0.26 -15.31
C ILE A 73 -11.39 0.11 -16.45
N PRO A 74 -12.49 0.89 -16.46
CA PRO A 74 -13.47 0.84 -17.54
C PRO A 74 -12.82 1.07 -18.90
N GLY A 75 -13.19 0.25 -19.89
CA GLY A 75 -12.66 0.34 -21.25
C GLY A 75 -11.25 -0.26 -21.44
N LYS A 76 -10.63 -0.83 -20.40
CA LYS A 76 -9.32 -1.51 -20.48
C LYS A 76 -9.34 -2.86 -19.76
N PRO A 77 -9.86 -3.93 -20.40
CA PRO A 77 -9.87 -5.27 -19.82
C PRO A 77 -8.46 -5.74 -19.43
N GLY A 78 -8.33 -6.36 -18.26
CA GLY A 78 -7.05 -6.80 -17.72
C GLY A 78 -6.21 -5.70 -17.09
N CYS A 79 -6.66 -4.44 -17.11
CA CYS A 79 -6.03 -3.34 -16.39
C CYS A 79 -6.76 -3.06 -15.08
N TYR A 80 -6.00 -2.98 -13.99
CA TYR A 80 -6.54 -2.66 -12.67
C TYR A 80 -5.95 -1.38 -12.12
N ARG A 81 -6.72 -0.71 -11.27
CA ARG A 81 -6.31 0.41 -10.45
C ARG A 81 -6.23 -0.04 -9.00
N ALA A 82 -5.05 0.04 -8.41
CA ALA A 82 -4.85 -0.18 -6.99
C ALA A 82 -4.83 1.16 -6.24
N VAL A 83 -5.53 1.22 -5.10
CA VAL A 83 -5.58 2.36 -4.19
C VAL A 83 -5.16 1.90 -2.79
N ALA A 84 -3.96 2.31 -2.35
CA ALA A 84 -3.48 1.99 -1.01
C ALA A 84 -3.82 3.12 -0.02
N PHE A 85 -4.38 2.74 1.13
CA PHE A 85 -4.65 3.56 2.30
C PHE A 85 -3.70 3.13 3.41
N LEU A 86 -2.83 4.04 3.86
CA LEU A 86 -1.79 3.75 4.85
C LEU A 86 -1.94 4.68 6.05
N ARG A 87 -1.98 4.11 7.26
CA ARG A 87 -2.00 4.85 8.53
C ARG A 87 -0.77 4.50 9.37
N PRO A 88 0.26 5.36 9.40
CA PRO A 88 1.46 5.12 10.22
C PRO A 88 1.23 5.29 11.73
N HIS A 89 2.12 4.72 12.55
CA HIS A 89 2.04 4.84 14.02
C HIS A 89 2.39 6.22 14.57
N PHE A 90 3.31 6.93 13.91
CA PHE A 90 3.65 8.27 14.34
C PHE A 90 2.45 9.17 14.03
N GLN A 91 1.99 9.96 14.99
CA GLN A 91 1.09 11.10 14.79
C GLN A 91 1.83 12.35 15.28
N LEU A 92 1.71 13.46 14.55
CA LEU A 92 1.80 14.78 15.15
C LEU A 92 0.38 15.28 15.40
N ASP A 93 0.23 16.04 16.48
CA ASP A 93 -1.02 16.62 16.96
C ASP A 93 -1.84 17.25 15.81
N GLU A 94 -3.15 17.00 15.85
CA GLU A 94 -4.20 17.64 15.04
C GLU A 94 -4.39 17.28 13.55
N LEU A 95 -3.68 16.31 12.95
CA LEU A 95 -3.97 15.91 11.56
C LEU A 95 -3.95 14.40 11.30
N SER A 96 -5.13 13.86 10.98
CA SER A 96 -5.29 12.56 10.31
C SER A 96 -4.83 12.70 8.85
N VAL A 97 -3.69 12.09 8.50
CA VAL A 97 -3.18 12.11 7.12
C VAL A 97 -3.53 10.78 6.44
N SER A 98 -4.42 10.84 5.45
CA SER A 98 -4.69 9.72 4.54
C SER A 98 -3.92 9.93 3.24
N LEU A 99 -3.00 9.01 2.94
CA LEU A 99 -2.21 9.03 1.71
C LEU A 99 -2.78 8.00 0.74
N ARG A 100 -3.15 8.48 -0.45
CA ARG A 100 -3.74 7.68 -1.52
C ARG A 100 -2.70 7.44 -2.62
N LEU A 101 -2.27 6.20 -2.81
CA LEU A 101 -1.43 5.83 -3.94
C LEU A 101 -2.27 5.18 -5.03
N VAL A 102 -2.21 5.72 -6.25
CA VAL A 102 -2.91 5.17 -7.42
C VAL A 102 -1.87 4.55 -8.36
N ALA A 103 -2.01 3.26 -8.64
CA ALA A 103 -1.20 2.57 -9.64
C ALA A 103 -2.12 1.92 -10.68
N ASP A 104 -1.87 2.22 -11.96
CA ASP A 104 -2.51 1.56 -13.09
C ASP A 104 -1.65 0.37 -13.55
N LEU A 105 -2.23 -0.83 -13.54
CA LEU A 105 -1.62 -2.06 -14.00
C LEU A 105 -1.87 -2.24 -15.50
N PRO A 106 -0.83 -2.40 -16.34
CA PRO A 106 -0.99 -2.67 -17.76
C PRO A 106 -1.49 -4.10 -18.01
N PRO A 107 -2.06 -4.39 -19.21
CA PRO A 107 -2.61 -5.71 -19.52
C PRO A 107 -1.50 -6.78 -19.54
N PRO A 108 -1.85 -8.06 -19.29
CA PRO A 108 -0.89 -9.16 -19.39
C PRO A 108 -0.25 -9.22 -20.78
N ALA A 109 1.07 -9.47 -20.83
CA ALA A 109 1.80 -9.66 -22.07
C ALA A 109 1.22 -10.87 -22.83
N LYS A 110 1.05 -10.72 -24.16
CA LYS A 110 0.54 -11.76 -25.06
C LYS A 110 1.48 -12.97 -25.14
#